data_AF-A0A537QAX4-F1
#
_entry.id   AF-A0A537QAX4-F1
#
_cell.length_a   1.000
_cell.length_b   1.000
_cell.length_c   1.000
_cell.angle_alpha   90.00
_cell.angle_beta   90.00
_cell.angle_gamma   90.00
#
_symmetry.space_group_name_H-M   'P 1'
#
loop_
_entity.id
_entity.type
_entity.pdbx_description
1 polymer ?
#
loop_
_entity_poly.entity_id
_entity_poly.type
_entity_poly.pdbx_seq_one_letter_code
_entity_poly.pdbx_strand_id
1 'polypeptide(L)'
;MLHPDDHRDPGELVDRLRNAPEANATLMAEIVDTACRRFRLMSPGEKSARIEQLIRSGAWTDAALTLIDLELPLWQVRRIAYDEGEWYCALSRQRELPDWLDQSIETRHADLSLAILSAFFEAQRISTPSSRTSVPAVNRVASPLYEPVCSDNFA
;
A
#
# COMPACT_ATOMS: atom_id res chain seq x y z
N MET A 1 16.67 26.16 -5.94
CA MET A 1 17.19 24.77 -5.76
C MET A 1 15.98 23.89 -5.55
N LEU A 2 15.51 23.22 -6.60
CA LEU A 2 14.45 22.20 -6.50
C LEU A 2 15.13 20.90 -6.09
N HIS A 3 14.77 20.36 -4.93
CA HIS A 3 15.11 18.99 -4.56
C HIS A 3 14.39 18.07 -5.55
N PRO A 4 15.07 17.16 -6.27
CA PRO A 4 14.35 16.12 -6.98
C PRO A 4 13.70 15.26 -5.90
N ASP A 5 12.38 15.13 -5.95
CA ASP A 5 11.67 14.07 -5.24
C ASP A 5 12.38 12.75 -5.62
N ASP A 6 13.10 12.17 -4.66
CA ASP A 6 13.61 10.81 -4.74
C ASP A 6 12.37 9.92 -4.85
N HIS A 7 11.96 9.65 -6.08
CA HIS A 7 10.92 8.70 -6.39
C HIS A 7 11.52 7.31 -6.13
N ARG A 8 11.69 6.98 -4.84
CA ARG A 8 12.17 5.68 -4.39
C ARG A 8 11.19 4.65 -4.95
N ASP A 9 11.69 3.84 -5.88
CA ASP A 9 10.87 2.88 -6.61
C ASP A 9 10.29 1.87 -5.61
N PRO A 10 8.97 1.75 -5.50
CA PRO A 10 8.32 0.73 -4.68
C PRO A 10 8.82 -0.69 -4.99
N GLY A 11 9.26 -0.95 -6.23
CA GLY A 11 9.83 -2.23 -6.63
C GLY A 11 11.14 -2.56 -5.91
N GLU A 12 12.03 -1.59 -5.74
CA GLU A 12 13.30 -1.77 -5.03
C GLU A 12 13.09 -2.09 -3.55
N LEU A 13 12.10 -1.46 -2.93
CA LEU A 13 11.75 -1.72 -1.54
C LEU A 13 11.17 -3.13 -1.34
N VAL A 14 10.35 -3.62 -2.28
CA VAL A 14 9.82 -5.00 -2.25
C VAL A 14 10.95 -6.03 -2.36
N ASP A 15 11.92 -5.81 -3.26
CA ASP A 15 13.06 -6.71 -3.37
C ASP A 15 13.95 -6.68 -2.12
N ARG A 16 14.11 -5.52 -1.48
CA ARG A 16 14.81 -5.42 -0.19
C ARG A 16 14.08 -6.14 0.94
N LEU A 17 12.75 -6.05 1.01
CA LEU A 17 11.96 -6.80 2.00
C LEU A 17 12.14 -8.30 1.82
N ARG A 18 12.17 -8.79 0.57
CA ARG A 18 12.36 -10.21 0.27
C ARG A 18 13.75 -10.74 0.66
N ASN A 19 14.78 -9.88 0.59
CA ASN A 19 16.17 -10.26 0.85
C ASN A 19 16.62 -9.96 2.29
N ALA A 20 15.81 -9.24 3.08
CA ALA A 20 16.12 -8.93 4.45
C ALA A 20 15.94 -10.18 5.33
N PRO A 21 16.89 -10.52 6.21
CA PRO A 21 16.75 -11.69 7.07
C PRO A 21 15.66 -11.50 8.14
N GLU A 22 15.52 -10.28 8.67
CA GLU A 22 14.58 -9.94 9.73
C GLU A 22 14.14 -8.46 9.64
N ALA A 23 12.98 -8.16 10.23
CA ALA A 23 12.52 -6.79 10.37
C ALA A 23 13.41 -6.00 11.34
N ASN A 24 13.71 -4.75 10.97
CA ASN A 24 14.51 -3.85 11.81
C ASN A 24 14.04 -2.40 11.67
N ALA A 25 14.55 -1.54 12.55
CA ALA A 25 14.15 -0.14 12.62
C ALA A 25 14.40 0.63 11.32
N THR A 26 15.51 0.37 10.63
CA THR A 26 15.85 1.04 9.36
C THR A 26 14.85 0.68 8.27
N LEU A 27 14.56 -0.61 8.10
CA LEU A 27 13.55 -1.07 7.15
C LEU A 27 12.17 -0.49 7.48
N MET A 28 11.77 -0.50 8.76
CA MET A 28 10.49 0.07 9.18
C MET A 28 10.38 1.58 8.88
N ALA A 29 11.42 2.35 9.17
CA ALA A 29 11.44 3.79 8.87
C ALA A 29 11.29 4.05 7.37
N GLU A 30 11.99 3.27 6.54
CA GLU A 30 11.89 3.39 5.08
C GLU A 30 10.51 3.00 4.54
N ILE A 31 9.86 1.97 5.10
CA ILE A 31 8.49 1.59 4.75
C ILE A 31 7.52 2.73 5.08
N VAL A 32 7.64 3.30 6.27
CA VAL A 32 6.80 4.42 6.70
C VAL A 32 6.97 5.61 5.76
N ASP A 33 8.20 5.91 5.36
CA ASP A 33 8.46 7.02 4.45
C ASP A 33 8.03 6.72 3.00
N THR A 34 8.16 5.49 2.52
CA THR A 34 7.88 5.20 1.11
C THR A 34 6.40 4.91 0.87
N ALA A 35 5.75 4.18 1.78
CA ALA A 35 4.44 3.58 1.54
C ALA A 35 3.31 4.16 2.41
N CYS A 36 3.61 4.64 3.61
CA CYS A 36 2.57 5.02 4.57
C CYS A 36 2.10 6.48 4.39
N ARG A 37 1.42 6.77 3.28
CA ARG A 37 0.94 8.12 2.96
C ARG A 37 -0.08 8.62 3.99
N ARG A 38 -1.05 7.81 4.43
CA ARG A 38 -2.05 8.27 5.41
C ARG A 38 -1.44 8.53 6.77
N PHE A 39 -0.48 7.71 7.17
CA PHE A 39 0.30 7.91 8.39
C PHE A 39 1.03 9.25 8.37
N ARG A 40 1.73 9.56 7.26
CA ARG A 40 2.45 10.84 7.11
C ARG A 40 1.53 12.07 7.06
N LEU A 41 0.32 11.93 6.54
CA LEU A 41 -0.67 13.01 6.48
C LEU A 41 -1.47 13.18 7.78
N MET A 42 -1.39 12.22 8.70
CA MET A 42 -2.13 12.24 9.95
C MET A 42 -1.51 13.28 10.89
N SER A 43 -2.34 14.11 11.52
CA SER A 43 -1.89 14.99 12.59
C SER A 43 -1.37 14.17 13.78
N PRO A 44 -0.35 14.65 14.53
CA PRO A 44 0.09 14.00 15.76
C PRO A 44 -1.11 13.71 16.69
N GLY A 45 -1.28 12.45 17.07
CA GLY A 45 -2.43 11.99 17.87
C GLY A 45 -2.21 10.58 18.42
N GLU A 46 -3.19 10.03 19.14
CA GLU A 46 -3.04 8.74 19.84
C GLU A 46 -2.63 7.58 18.91
N LYS A 47 -3.21 7.52 17.70
CA LYS A 47 -2.86 6.48 16.71
C LYS A 47 -1.44 6.65 16.16
N SER A 48 -1.01 7.89 15.88
CA SER A 48 0.36 8.13 15.38
C SER A 48 1.39 7.79 16.45
N ALA A 49 1.15 8.25 17.68
CA ALA A 49 2.00 7.98 18.85
C ALA A 49 2.10 6.49 19.15
N ARG A 50 1.00 5.73 18.98
CA ARG A 50 1.02 4.27 19.14
C ARG A 50 1.93 3.60 18.13
N ILE A 51 1.84 3.94 16.84
CA ILE A 51 2.71 3.36 15.80
C ILE A 51 4.17 3.71 16.07
N GLU A 52 4.47 4.96 16.42
CA GLU A 52 5.83 5.38 16.79
C GLU A 52 6.37 4.61 18.00
N GLN A 53 5.53 4.36 19.00
CA GLN A 53 5.92 3.59 20.18
C GLN A 53 6.17 2.11 19.86
N LEU A 54 5.35 1.50 19.00
CA LEU A 54 5.57 0.13 18.53
C LEU A 54 6.90 0.04 17.75
N ILE A 55 7.18 1.02 16.88
CA ILE A 55 8.45 1.09 16.15
C ILE A 55 9.62 1.26 17.13
N ARG A 56 9.51 2.15 18.11
CA ARG A 56 10.57 2.41 19.10
C ARG A 56 10.87 1.18 19.98
N SER A 57 9.86 0.38 20.27
CA SER A 57 9.99 -0.82 21.12
C SER A 57 10.37 -2.08 20.36
N GLY A 58 10.50 -2.02 19.03
CA GLY A 58 10.80 -3.19 18.20
C GLY A 58 9.62 -4.15 18.02
N ALA A 59 8.40 -3.70 18.32
CA ALA A 59 7.17 -4.48 18.14
C ALA A 59 6.75 -4.46 16.66
N TRP A 60 7.59 -5.01 15.79
CA TRP A 60 7.45 -4.92 14.33
C TRP A 60 6.16 -5.54 13.79
N THR A 61 5.76 -6.68 14.36
CA THR A 61 4.50 -7.35 13.97
C THR A 61 3.30 -6.49 14.29
N ASP A 62 3.21 -5.95 15.52
CA ASP A 62 2.12 -5.06 15.92
C ASP A 62 2.14 -3.75 15.13
N ALA A 63 3.32 -3.21 14.84
CA ALA A 63 3.46 -2.03 13.99
C ALA A 63 2.94 -2.31 12.58
N ALA A 64 3.30 -3.44 11.96
CA ALA A 64 2.85 -3.83 10.64
C ALA A 64 1.32 -4.01 10.57
N LEU A 65 0.73 -4.68 11.57
CA LEU A 65 -0.72 -4.82 11.66
C LEU A 65 -1.43 -3.47 11.81
N THR A 66 -0.88 -2.59 12.66
CA THR A 66 -1.44 -1.24 12.86
C THR A 66 -1.33 -0.40 11.58
N LEU A 67 -0.27 -0.58 10.78
CA LEU A 67 -0.12 0.08 9.48
C LEU A 67 -1.13 -0.44 8.45
N ILE A 68 -1.42 -1.74 8.43
CA ILE A 68 -2.48 -2.31 7.56
C ILE A 68 -3.83 -1.67 7.89
N ASP A 69 -4.22 -1.64 9.17
CA ASP A 69 -5.49 -1.04 9.59
C ASP A 69 -5.62 0.44 9.16
N LEU A 70 -4.50 1.15 9.12
CA LEU A 70 -4.46 2.57 8.77
C LEU A 70 -4.45 2.81 7.24
N GLU A 71 -3.55 2.17 6.51
CA GLU A 71 -3.33 2.43 5.08
C GLU A 71 -4.25 1.58 4.19
N LEU A 72 -4.75 0.46 4.68
CA LEU A 72 -5.55 -0.49 3.92
C LEU A 72 -6.88 -0.83 4.63
N PRO A 73 -7.79 0.14 4.85
CA PRO A 73 -9.02 -0.02 5.63
C PRO A 73 -10.02 -0.99 5.02
N LEU A 74 -9.84 -1.36 3.74
CA LEU A 74 -10.66 -2.35 3.05
C LEU A 74 -10.01 -3.74 3.04
N TRP A 75 -8.79 -3.90 3.54
CA TRP A 75 -8.08 -5.16 3.61
C TRP A 75 -7.99 -5.62 5.06
N GLN A 76 -8.03 -6.93 5.27
CA GLN A 76 -7.91 -7.56 6.57
C GLN A 76 -7.00 -8.77 6.47
N VAL A 77 -6.33 -9.11 7.57
CA VAL A 77 -5.60 -10.37 7.69
C VAL A 77 -6.59 -11.52 7.73
N ARG A 78 -6.52 -12.39 6.72
CA ARG A 78 -7.34 -13.60 6.59
C ARG A 78 -6.65 -14.79 7.27
N ARG A 79 -5.36 -14.95 7.02
CA ARG A 79 -4.57 -16.08 7.50
C ARG A 79 -3.15 -15.65 7.86
N ILE A 80 -2.68 -16.15 8.99
CA ILE A 80 -1.25 -16.23 9.32
C ILE A 80 -0.99 -17.70 9.62
N ALA A 81 -0.03 -18.29 8.91
CA ALA A 81 0.37 -19.68 9.10
C ALA A 81 1.88 -19.79 9.08
N TYR A 82 2.42 -20.79 9.77
CA TYR A 82 3.83 -21.13 9.70
C TYR A 82 3.96 -22.52 9.12
N ASP A 83 4.69 -22.64 8.01
CA ASP A 83 4.91 -23.91 7.31
C ASP A 83 6.31 -23.94 6.70
N GLU A 84 6.96 -25.10 6.75
CA GLU A 84 8.29 -25.35 6.15
C GLU A 84 9.39 -24.28 6.44
N GLY A 85 9.34 -23.63 7.60
CA GLY A 85 10.34 -22.60 7.96
C GLY A 85 9.95 -21.17 7.59
N GLU A 86 8.79 -20.97 6.96
CA GLU A 86 8.30 -19.67 6.52
C GLU A 86 6.96 -19.31 7.13
N TRP A 87 6.76 -18.02 7.38
CA TRP A 87 5.48 -17.44 7.68
C TRP A 87 4.75 -17.08 6.40
N TYR A 88 3.49 -17.47 6.32
CA TYR A 88 2.55 -17.12 5.26
C TYR A 88 1.56 -16.12 5.81
N CYS A 89 1.38 -15.00 5.11
CA CYS A 89 0.39 -13.99 5.41
C CYS A 89 -0.56 -13.85 4.22
N ALA A 90 -1.86 -13.97 4.48
CA ALA A 90 -2.89 -13.70 3.49
C ALA A 90 -3.72 -12.48 3.89
N LEU A 91 -3.83 -11.51 2.98
CA LEU A 91 -4.73 -10.36 3.11
C LEU A 91 -5.92 -10.51 2.16
N SER A 92 -7.10 -10.12 2.63
CA SER A 92 -8.35 -10.22 1.88
C SER A 92 -9.20 -8.97 2.08
N ARG A 93 -9.97 -8.61 1.05
CA ARG A 93 -11.00 -7.57 1.17
C ARG A 93 -12.35 -8.09 1.64
N GLN A 94 -12.57 -9.40 1.54
CA GLN A 94 -13.85 -10.04 1.80
C GLN A 94 -13.62 -11.36 2.53
N ARG A 95 -13.27 -11.25 3.83
CA ARG A 95 -12.94 -12.39 4.69
C ARG A 95 -14.02 -13.48 4.71
N GLU A 96 -15.29 -13.09 4.61
CA GLU A 96 -16.43 -14.02 4.66
C GLU A 96 -16.63 -14.83 3.38
N LEU A 97 -15.96 -14.46 2.28
CA LEU A 97 -16.08 -15.21 1.04
C LEU A 97 -15.20 -16.47 1.05
N PRO A 98 -15.68 -17.56 0.41
CA PRO A 98 -14.85 -18.72 0.12
C PRO A 98 -13.60 -18.35 -0.69
N ASP A 99 -12.52 -19.11 -0.51
CA ASP A 99 -11.21 -18.80 -1.13
C ASP A 99 -11.26 -18.70 -2.66
N TRP A 100 -12.16 -19.45 -3.32
CA TRP A 100 -12.31 -19.43 -4.79
C TRP A 100 -12.99 -18.16 -5.32
N LEU A 101 -13.67 -17.39 -4.46
CA LEU A 101 -14.34 -16.14 -4.80
C LEU A 101 -13.62 -14.92 -4.23
N ASP A 102 -12.78 -15.13 -3.21
CA ASP A 102 -12.00 -14.08 -2.57
C ASP A 102 -10.76 -13.72 -3.40
N GLN A 103 -10.56 -12.44 -3.67
CA GLN A 103 -9.33 -11.91 -4.28
C GLN A 103 -8.29 -11.66 -3.19
N SER A 104 -7.86 -12.74 -2.53
CA SER A 104 -6.84 -12.66 -1.49
C SER A 104 -5.43 -12.53 -2.10
N ILE A 105 -4.56 -11.84 -1.36
CA ILE A 105 -3.12 -11.77 -1.63
C ILE A 105 -2.44 -12.66 -0.62
N GLU A 106 -1.52 -13.49 -1.07
CA GLU A 106 -0.70 -14.33 -0.20
C GLU A 106 0.79 -14.04 -0.41
N THR A 107 1.50 -13.80 0.68
CA THR A 107 2.95 -13.60 0.71
C THR A 107 3.58 -14.49 1.77
N ARG A 108 4.88 -14.74 1.63
CA ARG A 108 5.64 -15.57 2.56
C ARG A 108 7.01 -15.00 2.85
N HIS A 109 7.51 -15.23 4.06
CA HIS A 109 8.84 -14.83 4.49
C HIS A 109 9.27 -15.58 5.76
N ALA A 110 10.57 -15.80 5.96
CA ALA A 110 11.10 -16.47 7.17
C ALA A 110 10.81 -15.69 8.47
N ASP A 111 10.80 -14.36 8.40
CA ASP A 111 10.34 -13.45 9.45
C ASP A 111 8.85 -13.09 9.29
N LEU A 112 8.08 -13.20 10.38
CA LEU A 112 6.64 -12.92 10.39
C LEU A 112 6.31 -11.48 10.01
N SER A 113 7.06 -10.51 10.54
CA SER A 113 6.76 -9.09 10.30
C SER A 113 6.98 -8.75 8.83
N LEU A 114 8.04 -9.28 8.22
CA LEU A 114 8.32 -9.14 6.79
C LEU A 114 7.33 -9.89 5.91
N ALA A 115 6.77 -11.03 6.34
CA ALA A 115 5.68 -11.68 5.63
C ALA A 115 4.43 -10.80 5.58
N ILE A 116 4.07 -10.17 6.71
CA ILE A 116 2.94 -9.24 6.81
C ILE A 116 3.18 -7.98 5.97
N LEU A 117 4.37 -7.38 6.07
CA LEU A 117 4.73 -6.17 5.32
C LEU A 117 4.75 -6.42 3.81
N SER A 118 5.20 -7.59 3.38
CA SER A 118 5.13 -7.98 1.97
C SER A 118 3.69 -8.00 1.46
N ALA A 119 2.75 -8.59 2.23
CA ALA A 119 1.33 -8.59 1.87
C ALA A 119 0.76 -7.17 1.80
N PHE A 120 1.16 -6.31 2.74
CA PHE A 120 0.79 -4.90 2.79
C PHE A 120 1.23 -4.12 1.52
N PHE A 121 2.44 -4.34 1.02
CA PHE A 121 2.90 -3.72 -0.23
C PHE A 121 2.12 -4.21 -1.44
N GLU A 122 1.91 -5.52 -1.55
CA GLU A 122 1.12 -6.10 -2.64
C GLU A 122 -0.32 -5.57 -2.64
N ALA A 123 -0.93 -5.46 -1.45
CA ALA A 123 -2.27 -4.90 -1.29
C ALA A 123 -2.34 -3.41 -1.67
N GLN A 124 -1.33 -2.61 -1.32
CA GLN A 124 -1.25 -1.21 -1.75
C GLN A 124 -1.10 -1.09 -3.26
N ARG A 125 -0.29 -1.97 -3.88
CA ARG A 125 -0.08 -1.99 -5.33
C ARG A 125 -1.39 -2.25 -6.08
N ILE A 126 -2.20 -3.19 -5.59
CA ILE A 126 -3.54 -3.50 -6.16
C ILE A 126 -4.55 -2.39 -5.85
N SER A 127 -4.45 -1.76 -4.68
CA SER A 127 -5.39 -0.71 -4.24
C SER A 127 -5.15 0.65 -4.88
N THR A 128 -3.93 0.90 -5.36
CA THR A 128 -3.60 2.15 -6.05
C THR A 128 -4.23 2.10 -7.44
N PRO A 129 -5.24 2.95 -7.73
CA PRO A 129 -5.80 2.98 -9.07
C PRO A 129 -4.67 3.34 -10.04
N SER A 130 -4.38 2.46 -11.00
CA SER A 130 -3.56 2.83 -12.14
C SER A 130 -4.16 4.10 -12.71
N SER A 131 -3.40 5.19 -12.71
CA SER A 131 -3.78 6.45 -13.33
C SER A 131 -3.76 6.28 -14.86
N ARG A 132 -4.54 5.31 -15.38
CA ARG A 132 -4.98 5.32 -16.75
C ARG A 132 -5.91 6.50 -16.85
N THR A 133 -5.38 7.61 -17.33
CA THR A 133 -6.17 8.67 -17.93
C THR A 133 -7.19 7.98 -18.84
N SER A 134 -8.45 7.94 -18.41
CA SER A 134 -9.56 7.33 -19.16
C SER A 134 -9.92 8.13 -20.41
N VAL A 135 -9.12 9.15 -20.72
CA VAL A 135 -9.21 9.99 -21.89
C VAL A 135 -7.88 9.85 -22.63
N PRO A 136 -7.89 9.42 -23.90
CA PRO A 136 -6.70 9.57 -24.75
C PRO A 136 -6.25 11.02 -24.70
N ALA A 137 -4.95 11.26 -24.54
CA ALA A 137 -4.37 12.59 -24.71
C ALA A 137 -4.44 12.96 -26.20
N VAL A 138 -5.63 13.37 -26.66
CA VAL A 138 -5.80 13.95 -27.99
C VAL A 138 -5.13 15.31 -27.95
N ASN A 139 -4.07 15.46 -28.72
CA ASN A 139 -3.45 16.74 -28.98
C ASN A 139 -4.54 17.65 -29.55
N ARG A 140 -4.95 18.71 -28.82
CA ARG A 140 -5.92 19.70 -29.30
C ARG A 140 -5.25 20.53 -30.38
N VAL A 141 -5.07 19.94 -31.56
CA VAL A 141 -4.94 20.70 -32.79
C VAL A 141 -6.33 21.31 -33.00
N ALA A 142 -6.39 22.64 -32.94
CA ALA A 142 -7.61 23.37 -33.27
C ALA A 142 -7.99 23.07 -34.72
N SER A 143 -8.82 22.05 -34.94
CA SER A 143 -9.43 21.81 -36.23
C SER A 143 -10.46 22.92 -36.47
N PRO A 144 -10.37 23.72 -37.54
CA PRO A 144 -11.30 24.82 -37.83
C PRO A 144 -12.72 24.37 -38.20
N LEU A 145 -13.03 23.08 -38.02
CA LEU A 145 -14.32 22.44 -38.34
C LEU A 145 -15.12 22.04 -37.09
N TYR A 146 -14.63 22.37 -35.89
CA TYR A 146 -15.34 22.07 -34.64
C TYR A 146 -16.15 23.28 -34.18
N GLU A 147 -17.47 23.22 -34.37
CA GLU A 147 -18.41 24.17 -33.79
C GLU A 147 -19.01 23.56 -32.51
N PRO A 148 -18.69 24.10 -31.32
CA PRO A 148 -19.31 23.64 -30.08
C PRO A 148 -20.77 24.08 -30.06
N VAL A 149 -21.69 23.10 -30.06
CA VAL A 149 -23.12 23.37 -29.89
C VAL A 149 -23.39 23.62 -28.40
N CYS A 150 -23.67 24.88 -28.04
CA CYS A 150 -24.20 25.22 -26.73
C CYS A 150 -25.65 24.71 -26.66
N SER A 151 -25.89 23.67 -25.87
CA SER A 151 -27.25 23.30 -25.49
C SER A 151 -27.74 24.28 -24.44
N ASP A 152 -28.49 25.30 -24.86
CA ASP A 152 -29.28 26.09 -23.93
C ASP A 152 -30.47 25.25 -23.46
N ASN A 153 -30.34 24.65 -22.27
CA ASN A 153 -31.48 24.06 -21.56
C ASN A 153 -32.33 25.20 -20.99
N PHE A 154 -33.32 25.65 -21.75
CA PHE A 154 -34.38 26.51 -21.20
C PHE A 154 -35.36 25.65 -20.40
N ALA A 155 -35.57 26.08 -19.15
CA ALA A 155 -36.54 25.54 -18.19
C ALA A 155 -37.99 25.84 -18.59
#